data_AF-H8N097-F1
#
_entry.id   AF-H8N097-F1
#
_cell.length_a   1.000
_cell.length_b   1.000
_cell.length_c   1.000
_cell.angle_alpha   90.00
_cell.angle_beta   90.00
_cell.angle_gamma   90.00
#
_symmetry.space_group_name_H-M   'P 1'
#
loop_
_entity.id
_entity.type
_entity.pdbx_description
1 polymer ?
#
loop_
_entity_poly.entity_id
_entity_poly.type
_entity_poly.pdbx_seq_one_letter_code
_entity_poly.pdbx_strand_id
1 'polypeptide(L)'
;MKSLTHLRWFKAALVAVLGLGCAQESRPEEQQVTSQKQRTTNYIPMFCAIRPHQPDYGVCERPPQTPQGVYDQLAAIQFNQCGTDLTCRYQPIQLWATEPDANASPAEIATWFDVQNQVIDFLKTTQKNAETLHLSLSIHSGGMKIRYDEQNQIIAEVSDRLNTITKNVETQVKTQASAYGDPVVLEAAEVKAGMTRLDQAVAEARTALEALSPQVVSLVGRFETYRNTEAASVTALQALAAQGSMADLQGIEAALLAAADLSHQESGTASTLAMDARRLRSQLARAQEDYAASLVPHREFIQKRGLLMGDLVVGERKMVEGIEGYCEARKRKTLTTVERLVEGMKQRREALIALEADQATRQALADEAFLTASQRFLSDVTTRSTQLWQVAPKSTVLKLSFLSEKFDQMESYLQFEPACAPPAAGARSWREAGCIAMRRDFSRVRSWRTSTLPGTLRLNVAMMRQAGSVPAAMLAEVETLTTAGQFKAAATVHDAALRVSDGM
;
A
#
# COMPACT_ATOMS: atom_id res chain seq x y z
N MET A 1 -12.92 33.00 -37.02
CA MET A 1 -11.84 32.98 -38.03
C MET A 1 -11.28 31.56 -38.09
N LYS A 2 -11.42 30.92 -39.28
CA LYS A 2 -10.65 29.82 -39.91
C LYS A 2 -9.83 28.90 -38.97
N SER A 3 -9.92 27.57 -38.97
CA SER A 3 -10.23 26.60 -40.03
C SER A 3 -10.58 25.25 -39.40
N LEU A 4 -11.74 24.70 -39.71
CA LEU A 4 -12.26 23.40 -39.30
C LEU A 4 -12.67 22.66 -40.58
N THR A 5 -11.68 22.15 -41.28
CA THR A 5 -11.85 21.31 -42.49
C THR A 5 -10.54 20.58 -42.69
N HIS A 6 -10.55 19.25 -42.51
CA HIS A 6 -9.66 18.22 -43.08
C HIS A 6 -9.58 17.01 -42.12
N LEU A 7 -10.71 16.33 -41.88
CA LEU A 7 -10.72 15.02 -41.19
C LEU A 7 -11.70 14.01 -41.82
N ARG A 8 -11.93 14.13 -43.13
CA ARG A 8 -12.83 13.24 -43.90
C ARG A 8 -12.20 12.55 -45.12
N TRP A 9 -10.89 12.59 -45.29
CA TRP A 9 -10.22 12.10 -46.51
C TRP A 9 -9.18 10.97 -46.34
N PHE A 10 -9.10 10.31 -45.18
CA PHE A 10 -8.13 9.22 -44.97
C PHE A 10 -8.73 7.83 -44.74
N LYS A 11 -10.04 7.63 -44.98
CA LYS A 11 -10.70 6.30 -44.90
C LYS A 11 -11.00 5.63 -46.24
N ALA A 12 -10.52 6.16 -47.38
CA ALA A 12 -10.83 5.63 -48.71
C ALA A 12 -9.62 5.18 -49.55
N ALA A 13 -8.39 5.25 -49.04
CA ALA A 13 -7.18 5.02 -49.85
C ALA A 13 -6.41 3.71 -49.56
N LEU A 14 -6.91 2.82 -48.68
CA LEU A 14 -6.23 1.56 -48.36
C LEU A 14 -7.00 0.28 -48.74
N VAL A 15 -8.03 0.41 -49.60
CA VAL A 15 -8.81 -0.73 -50.12
C VAL A 15 -8.60 -0.92 -51.64
N ALA A 16 -7.81 -0.07 -52.30
CA ALA A 16 -7.68 -0.07 -53.76
C ALA A 16 -6.32 -0.57 -54.32
N VAL A 17 -5.45 -1.21 -53.54
CA VAL A 17 -4.13 -1.70 -54.04
C VAL A 17 -3.91 -3.22 -53.87
N LEU A 18 -4.95 -4.00 -53.53
CA LEU A 18 -4.85 -5.48 -53.51
C LEU A 18 -5.79 -6.20 -54.47
N GLY A 19 -6.43 -5.49 -55.40
CA GLY A 19 -7.17 -6.10 -56.49
C GLY A 19 -6.50 -5.80 -57.83
N LEU A 20 -5.66 -6.72 -58.33
CA LEU A 20 -5.40 -6.97 -59.76
C LEU A 20 -4.44 -8.17 -59.93
N GLY A 21 -4.99 -9.30 -60.38
CA GLY A 21 -4.34 -10.44 -61.05
C GLY A 21 -3.39 -11.30 -60.20
N CYS A 22 -3.62 -12.59 -59.95
CA CYS A 22 -3.91 -13.62 -60.96
C CYS A 22 -5.00 -14.62 -60.52
N ALA A 23 -5.96 -14.80 -61.41
CA ALA A 23 -6.72 -16.04 -61.64
C ALA A 23 -5.74 -17.24 -61.82
N GLN A 24 -6.02 -18.51 -61.54
CA GLN A 24 -7.21 -19.25 -61.11
C GLN A 24 -6.79 -20.73 -61.14
N GLU A 25 -7.05 -21.51 -60.09
CA GLU A 25 -7.35 -22.94 -60.27
C GLU A 25 -8.16 -23.49 -59.09
N SER A 26 -9.42 -23.73 -59.38
CA SER A 26 -10.42 -24.34 -58.51
C SER A 26 -10.25 -25.86 -58.48
N ARG A 27 -10.10 -26.45 -57.29
CA ARG A 27 -10.59 -27.82 -57.00
C ARG A 27 -11.11 -27.93 -55.56
N PRO A 28 -12.14 -28.77 -55.34
CA PRO A 28 -13.10 -28.61 -54.25
C PRO A 28 -12.70 -29.34 -52.96
N GLU A 29 -13.20 -28.78 -51.86
CA GLU A 29 -13.53 -29.33 -50.54
C GLU A 29 -13.18 -30.79 -50.24
N GLU A 30 -12.40 -30.98 -49.17
CA GLU A 30 -12.85 -31.80 -48.03
C GLU A 30 -12.13 -31.31 -46.74
N GLN A 31 -12.54 -30.15 -46.22
CA GLN A 31 -12.23 -29.78 -44.84
C GLN A 31 -13.34 -30.32 -43.94
N GLN A 32 -13.03 -31.42 -43.25
CA GLN A 32 -13.72 -31.77 -42.02
C GLN A 32 -13.48 -30.66 -40.99
N VAL A 33 -14.34 -29.64 -41.01
CA VAL A 33 -14.58 -28.80 -39.84
C VAL A 33 -15.31 -29.71 -38.85
N THR A 34 -14.55 -30.35 -37.96
CA THR A 34 -15.14 -30.88 -36.73
C THR A 34 -15.82 -29.71 -36.03
N SER A 35 -17.14 -29.69 -36.11
CA SER A 35 -18.00 -28.77 -35.41
C SER A 35 -17.65 -28.81 -33.93
N GLN A 36 -16.99 -27.76 -33.44
CA GLN A 36 -16.97 -27.44 -32.01
C GLN A 36 -18.44 -27.23 -31.62
N LYS A 37 -19.06 -28.28 -31.07
CA LYS A 37 -20.33 -28.18 -30.35
C LYS A 37 -20.17 -27.06 -29.31
N GLN A 38 -20.77 -25.91 -29.56
CA GLN A 38 -21.11 -24.95 -28.52
C GLN A 38 -22.04 -25.68 -27.54
N ARG A 39 -21.45 -26.30 -26.51
CA ARG A 39 -22.20 -26.69 -25.32
C ARG A 39 -22.52 -25.39 -24.58
N THR A 40 -23.76 -24.93 -24.70
CA THR A 40 -24.35 -23.97 -23.78
C THR A 40 -24.64 -24.69 -22.46
N THR A 41 -23.61 -24.85 -21.63
CA THR A 41 -23.76 -25.24 -20.23
C THR A 41 -24.24 -24.02 -19.46
N ASN A 42 -25.55 -23.85 -19.25
CA ASN A 42 -26.06 -22.78 -18.38
C ASN A 42 -25.48 -22.94 -16.97
N TYR A 43 -24.52 -22.10 -16.58
CA TYR A 43 -24.00 -22.05 -15.22
C TYR A 43 -25.11 -21.75 -14.22
N ILE A 44 -25.27 -22.63 -13.23
CA ILE A 44 -26.20 -22.44 -12.10
C ILE A 44 -25.35 -22.33 -10.83
N PRO A 45 -25.23 -21.14 -10.22
CA PRO A 45 -24.45 -20.97 -9.00
C PRO A 45 -25.04 -21.80 -7.85
N MET A 46 -24.19 -22.45 -7.07
CA MET A 46 -24.58 -23.11 -5.81
C MET A 46 -23.84 -22.46 -4.64
N PHE A 47 -24.56 -22.22 -3.55
CA PHE A 47 -23.95 -21.80 -2.28
C PHE A 47 -23.54 -23.04 -1.50
N CYS A 48 -22.30 -23.05 -1.02
CA CYS A 48 -21.74 -24.17 -0.29
C CYS A 48 -21.19 -23.71 1.05
N ALA A 49 -21.40 -24.52 2.10
CA ALA A 49 -20.83 -24.33 3.42
C ALA A 49 -20.14 -25.60 3.92
N ILE A 50 -19.05 -25.46 4.68
CA ILE A 50 -18.27 -26.58 5.23
C ILE A 50 -17.62 -26.23 6.57
N ARG A 51 -17.27 -27.26 7.34
CA ARG A 51 -16.44 -27.13 8.55
C ARG A 51 -14.98 -27.49 8.23
N PRO A 52 -13.99 -26.66 8.61
CA PRO A 52 -12.58 -26.89 8.26
C PRO A 52 -12.02 -28.25 8.70
N HIS A 53 -12.50 -28.78 9.83
CA HIS A 53 -12.01 -30.02 10.41
C HIS A 53 -12.87 -31.25 10.07
N GLN A 54 -13.94 -31.08 9.29
CA GLN A 54 -14.82 -32.15 8.84
C GLN A 54 -15.33 -31.86 7.41
N PRO A 55 -14.45 -31.98 6.40
CA PRO A 55 -14.79 -31.61 5.02
C PRO A 55 -15.86 -32.51 4.39
N ASP A 56 -16.05 -33.73 4.89
CA ASP A 56 -17.05 -34.67 4.37
C ASP A 56 -18.51 -34.27 4.69
N TYR A 57 -18.72 -33.21 5.47
CA TYR A 57 -20.04 -32.70 5.88
C TYR A 57 -20.32 -31.31 5.30
N GLY A 58 -19.98 -31.10 4.02
CA GLY A 58 -20.37 -29.90 3.29
C GLY A 58 -21.84 -29.92 2.89
N VAL A 59 -22.50 -28.76 2.91
CA VAL A 59 -23.85 -28.56 2.37
C VAL A 59 -23.73 -27.64 1.17
N CYS A 60 -24.27 -28.04 0.02
CA CYS A 60 -24.33 -27.21 -1.17
C CYS A 60 -25.77 -27.17 -1.70
N GLU A 61 -26.33 -25.99 -1.87
CA GLU A 61 -27.71 -25.81 -2.31
C GLU A 61 -27.81 -24.88 -3.52
N ARG A 62 -28.82 -25.14 -4.36
CA ARG A 62 -29.15 -24.34 -5.54
C ARG A 62 -30.13 -23.21 -5.19
N PRO A 63 -30.21 -22.13 -6.00
CA PRO A 63 -31.24 -21.11 -5.91
C PRO A 63 -32.65 -21.75 -5.86
N PRO A 64 -33.59 -21.19 -5.08
CA PRO A 64 -33.60 -19.83 -4.53
C PRO A 64 -32.94 -19.66 -3.15
N GLN A 65 -32.17 -20.65 -2.66
CA GLN A 65 -31.49 -20.54 -1.37
C GLN A 65 -30.47 -19.40 -1.35
N THR A 66 -30.31 -18.76 -0.19
CA THR A 66 -29.38 -17.64 0.03
C THR A 66 -28.12 -18.13 0.76
N PRO A 67 -27.02 -17.33 0.80
CA PRO A 67 -25.86 -17.63 1.64
C PRO A 67 -26.25 -17.95 3.09
N GLN A 68 -27.26 -17.27 3.60
CA GLN A 68 -27.81 -17.47 4.94
C GLN A 68 -28.45 -18.85 5.11
N GLY A 69 -29.25 -19.31 4.14
CA GLY A 69 -29.93 -20.62 4.25
C GLY A 69 -28.96 -21.78 4.39
N VAL A 70 -27.89 -21.78 3.58
CA VAL A 70 -26.87 -22.83 3.62
C VAL A 70 -26.02 -22.75 4.89
N TYR A 71 -25.71 -21.53 5.34
CA TYR A 71 -25.02 -21.31 6.61
C TYR A 71 -25.84 -21.83 7.81
N ASP A 72 -27.12 -21.47 7.88
CA ASP A 72 -28.01 -21.83 8.98
C ASP A 72 -28.26 -23.34 9.03
N GLN A 73 -28.33 -24.01 7.87
CA GLN A 73 -28.45 -25.47 7.78
C GLN A 73 -27.22 -26.16 8.37
N LEU A 74 -26.01 -25.72 8.02
CA LEU A 74 -24.79 -26.30 8.58
C LEU A 74 -24.60 -25.94 10.06
N ALA A 75 -24.98 -24.73 10.47
CA ALA A 75 -24.99 -24.32 11.86
C ALA A 75 -25.96 -25.15 12.72
N ALA A 76 -27.13 -25.51 12.19
CA ALA A 76 -28.08 -26.40 12.86
C ALA A 76 -27.53 -27.83 12.98
N ILE A 77 -26.87 -28.36 11.95
CA ILE A 77 -26.18 -29.66 12.01
C ILE A 77 -25.09 -29.63 13.08
N GLN A 78 -24.27 -28.57 13.11
CA GLN A 78 -23.22 -28.37 14.10
C GLN A 78 -23.80 -28.27 15.52
N PHE A 79 -24.88 -27.51 15.72
CA PHE A 79 -25.55 -27.39 17.00
C PHE A 79 -26.06 -28.74 17.52
N ASN A 80 -26.66 -29.56 16.64
CA ASN A 80 -27.18 -30.87 16.99
C ASN A 80 -26.07 -31.90 17.28
N GLN A 81 -24.95 -31.85 16.55
CA GLN A 81 -23.83 -32.78 16.74
C GLN A 81 -22.96 -32.44 17.95
N CYS A 82 -22.76 -31.15 18.23
CA CYS A 82 -21.83 -30.70 19.26
C CYS A 82 -22.40 -30.74 20.69
N GLY A 83 -23.70 -31.02 20.88
CA GLY A 83 -24.29 -31.09 22.22
C GLY A 83 -24.02 -29.79 22.98
N THR A 84 -23.50 -29.84 24.22
CA THR A 84 -23.12 -28.65 25.02
C THR A 84 -21.67 -28.19 24.83
N ASP A 85 -20.89 -28.83 23.96
CA ASP A 85 -19.49 -28.47 23.72
C ASP A 85 -19.39 -27.14 22.97
N LEU A 86 -19.03 -26.08 23.69
CA LEU A 86 -18.88 -24.73 23.14
C LEU A 86 -17.73 -24.64 22.13
N THR A 87 -16.66 -25.44 22.30
CA THR A 87 -15.52 -25.42 21.36
C THR A 87 -15.91 -26.01 20.01
N CYS A 88 -16.76 -27.05 20.02
CA CYS A 88 -17.36 -27.62 18.83
C CYS A 88 -18.43 -26.69 18.22
N ARG A 89 -19.30 -26.06 19.04
CA ARG A 89 -20.38 -25.17 18.57
C ARG A 89 -19.90 -23.88 17.90
N TYR A 90 -18.74 -23.37 18.27
CA TYR A 90 -18.19 -22.12 17.74
C TYR A 90 -17.10 -22.32 16.69
N GLN A 91 -16.93 -23.55 16.17
CA GLN A 91 -16.05 -23.76 15.02
C GLN A 91 -16.50 -22.91 13.83
N PRO A 92 -15.55 -22.31 13.10
CA PRO A 92 -15.87 -21.47 11.96
C PRO A 92 -16.48 -22.29 10.83
N ILE A 93 -17.47 -21.70 10.15
CA ILE A 93 -18.10 -22.25 8.94
C ILE A 93 -17.53 -21.51 7.75
N GLN A 94 -16.98 -22.21 6.76
CA GLN A 94 -16.53 -21.58 5.53
C GLN A 94 -17.69 -21.59 4.54
N LEU A 95 -17.93 -20.47 3.88
CA LEU A 95 -19.04 -20.29 2.94
C LEU A 95 -18.48 -19.80 1.60
N TRP A 96 -18.90 -20.39 0.49
CA TRP A 96 -18.47 -19.99 -0.86
C TRP A 96 -19.54 -20.27 -1.91
N ALA A 97 -19.39 -19.66 -3.09
CA ALA A 97 -20.13 -20.07 -4.27
C ALA A 97 -19.28 -21.00 -5.15
N THR A 98 -19.90 -22.07 -5.65
CA THR A 98 -19.28 -22.96 -6.64
C THR A 98 -18.85 -22.20 -7.87
N GLU A 99 -17.77 -22.65 -8.50
CA GLU A 99 -17.20 -22.01 -9.67
C GLU A 99 -17.84 -22.49 -10.97
N PRO A 100 -17.93 -21.62 -12.00
CA PRO A 100 -18.33 -22.02 -13.33
C PRO A 100 -17.22 -22.84 -14.03
N ASP A 101 -17.53 -23.52 -15.14
CA ASP A 101 -16.54 -24.28 -15.89
C ASP A 101 -15.46 -23.37 -16.54
N ALA A 102 -14.30 -23.93 -16.92
CA ALA A 102 -13.18 -23.17 -17.49
C ALA A 102 -13.49 -22.46 -18.83
N ASN A 103 -14.50 -22.93 -19.53
CA ASN A 103 -15.00 -22.36 -20.79
C ASN A 103 -16.25 -21.47 -20.61
N ALA A 104 -16.52 -21.02 -19.38
CA ALA A 104 -17.66 -20.18 -19.07
C ALA A 104 -17.63 -18.85 -19.83
N SER A 105 -18.81 -18.41 -20.25
CA SER A 105 -19.00 -17.14 -20.92
C SER A 105 -18.80 -15.96 -19.95
N PRO A 106 -18.51 -14.74 -20.46
CA PRO A 106 -18.39 -13.54 -19.62
C PRO A 106 -19.62 -13.29 -18.73
N ALA A 107 -20.81 -13.64 -19.19
CA ALA A 107 -22.05 -13.49 -18.43
C ALA A 107 -22.13 -14.47 -17.23
N GLU A 108 -21.59 -15.68 -17.37
CA GLU A 108 -21.56 -16.68 -16.32
C GLU A 108 -20.51 -16.36 -15.26
N ILE A 109 -19.37 -15.82 -15.69
CA ILE A 109 -18.33 -15.27 -14.81
C ILE A 109 -18.89 -14.07 -14.02
N ALA A 110 -19.61 -13.16 -14.67
CA ALA A 110 -20.27 -12.04 -13.99
C ALA A 110 -21.29 -12.53 -12.94
N THR A 111 -22.12 -13.53 -13.32
CA THR A 111 -23.07 -14.17 -12.40
C THR A 111 -22.36 -14.79 -11.20
N TRP A 112 -21.22 -15.46 -11.41
CA TRP A 112 -20.41 -16.00 -10.32
C TRP A 112 -19.88 -14.90 -9.39
N PHE A 113 -19.33 -13.80 -9.93
CA PHE A 113 -18.87 -12.67 -9.12
C PHE A 113 -19.98 -12.06 -8.27
N ASP A 114 -21.18 -11.87 -8.84
CA ASP A 114 -22.33 -11.33 -8.11
C ASP A 114 -22.72 -12.23 -6.94
N VAL A 115 -22.67 -13.56 -7.12
CA VAL A 115 -22.97 -14.53 -6.08
C VAL A 115 -21.85 -14.58 -5.01
N GLN A 116 -20.58 -14.45 -5.40
CA GLN A 116 -19.49 -14.31 -4.42
C GLN A 116 -19.65 -13.04 -3.58
N ASN A 117 -20.04 -11.93 -4.20
CA ASN A 117 -20.32 -10.68 -3.47
C ASN A 117 -21.48 -10.86 -2.48
N GLN A 118 -22.53 -11.60 -2.83
CA GLN A 118 -23.61 -11.92 -1.89
C GLN A 118 -23.11 -12.70 -0.66
N VAL A 119 -22.20 -13.66 -0.85
CA VAL A 119 -21.57 -14.40 0.28
C VAL A 119 -20.74 -13.45 1.15
N ILE A 120 -19.92 -12.61 0.54
CA ILE A 120 -19.06 -11.65 1.24
C ILE A 120 -19.90 -10.63 2.03
N ASP A 121 -20.95 -10.10 1.43
CA ASP A 121 -21.83 -9.12 2.04
C ASP A 121 -22.62 -9.73 3.20
N PHE A 122 -23.11 -10.96 3.06
CA PHE A 122 -23.71 -11.71 4.17
C PHE A 122 -22.75 -11.85 5.35
N LEU A 123 -21.50 -12.29 5.10
CA LEU A 123 -20.50 -12.50 6.15
C LEU A 123 -20.09 -11.20 6.85
N LYS A 124 -20.03 -10.08 6.11
CA LYS A 124 -19.73 -8.75 6.66
C LYS A 124 -20.87 -8.19 7.52
N THR A 125 -22.11 -8.35 7.08
CA THR A 125 -23.28 -7.71 7.70
C THR A 125 -23.79 -8.45 8.93
N THR A 126 -23.60 -9.76 9.02
CA THR A 126 -24.22 -10.58 10.08
C THR A 126 -23.37 -10.79 11.35
N GLN A 127 -22.30 -10.00 11.54
CA GLN A 127 -21.41 -10.05 12.72
C GLN A 127 -20.96 -11.48 13.10
N LYS A 128 -20.74 -12.35 12.12
CA LYS A 128 -20.21 -13.69 12.39
C LYS A 128 -18.74 -13.61 12.78
N ASN A 129 -18.22 -14.67 13.39
CA ASN A 129 -16.82 -14.76 13.84
C ASN A 129 -15.87 -14.28 12.72
N ALA A 130 -14.92 -13.40 13.05
CA ALA A 130 -13.91 -12.89 12.13
C ALA A 130 -13.13 -14.01 11.42
N GLU A 131 -12.98 -15.17 12.07
CA GLU A 131 -12.34 -16.36 11.53
C GLU A 131 -13.16 -17.01 10.40
N THR A 132 -14.49 -17.02 10.51
CA THR A 132 -15.42 -17.46 9.44
C THR A 132 -15.25 -16.59 8.19
N LEU A 133 -15.19 -15.26 8.37
CA LEU A 133 -14.95 -14.33 7.27
C LEU A 133 -13.58 -14.56 6.63
N HIS A 134 -12.52 -14.66 7.44
CA HIS A 134 -11.16 -14.88 6.96
C HIS A 134 -11.03 -16.18 6.16
N LEU A 135 -11.55 -17.30 6.68
CA LEU A 135 -11.48 -18.60 6.02
C LEU A 135 -12.35 -18.69 4.77
N SER A 136 -13.48 -17.99 4.73
CA SER A 136 -14.30 -17.92 3.51
C SER A 136 -13.58 -17.09 2.43
N LEU A 137 -12.99 -15.96 2.80
CA LEU A 137 -12.17 -15.13 1.90
C LEU A 137 -10.96 -15.87 1.36
N SER A 138 -10.33 -16.77 2.12
CA SER A 138 -9.21 -17.56 1.61
C SER A 138 -9.64 -18.51 0.48
N ILE A 139 -10.80 -19.16 0.59
CA ILE A 139 -11.38 -19.99 -0.47
C ILE A 139 -11.68 -19.15 -1.71
N HIS A 140 -12.32 -17.99 -1.55
CA HIS A 140 -12.59 -17.08 -2.67
C HIS A 140 -11.31 -16.65 -3.38
N SER A 141 -10.26 -16.33 -2.61
CA SER A 141 -8.96 -15.93 -3.17
C SER A 141 -8.28 -17.07 -3.93
N GLY A 142 -8.38 -18.31 -3.43
CA GLY A 142 -7.84 -19.49 -4.09
C GLY A 142 -8.53 -19.79 -5.42
N GLY A 143 -9.87 -19.75 -5.44
CA GLY A 143 -10.64 -19.93 -6.68
C GLY A 143 -10.36 -18.86 -7.72
N MET A 144 -10.30 -17.58 -7.32
CA MET A 144 -9.92 -16.49 -8.23
C MET A 144 -8.51 -16.66 -8.81
N LYS A 145 -7.56 -17.11 -7.99
CA LYS A 145 -6.19 -17.36 -8.43
C LYS A 145 -6.11 -18.47 -9.48
N ILE A 146 -6.78 -19.60 -9.25
CA ILE A 146 -6.81 -20.72 -10.20
C ILE A 146 -7.35 -20.26 -11.57
N ARG A 147 -8.42 -19.45 -11.58
CA ARG A 147 -8.99 -18.93 -12.84
C ARG A 147 -8.09 -17.94 -13.54
N TYR A 148 -7.43 -17.08 -12.78
CA TYR A 148 -6.44 -16.19 -13.35
C TYR A 148 -5.29 -16.98 -14.00
N ASP A 149 -4.82 -18.04 -13.34
CA ASP A 149 -3.77 -18.92 -13.86
C ASP A 149 -4.22 -19.70 -15.11
N GLU A 150 -5.44 -20.25 -15.13
CA GLU A 150 -6.03 -20.95 -16.29
C GLU A 150 -6.26 -20.00 -17.49
N GLN A 151 -6.80 -18.81 -17.25
CA GLN A 151 -6.98 -17.81 -18.32
C GLN A 151 -5.63 -17.37 -18.89
N ASN A 152 -4.61 -17.16 -18.05
CA ASN A 152 -3.27 -16.82 -18.50
C ASN A 152 -2.63 -17.95 -19.33
N GLN A 153 -2.88 -19.21 -18.98
CA GLN A 153 -2.43 -20.35 -19.80
C GLN A 153 -3.10 -20.35 -21.18
N ILE A 154 -4.42 -20.18 -21.24
CA ILE A 154 -5.16 -20.14 -22.52
C ILE A 154 -4.68 -18.96 -23.37
N ILE A 155 -4.50 -17.78 -22.77
CA ILE A 155 -3.96 -16.59 -23.45
C ILE A 155 -2.55 -16.88 -23.96
N ALA A 156 -1.68 -17.48 -23.16
CA ALA A 156 -0.32 -17.83 -23.58
C ALA A 156 -0.30 -18.81 -24.76
N GLU A 157 -1.15 -19.85 -24.75
CA GLU A 157 -1.26 -20.81 -25.86
C GLU A 157 -1.75 -20.16 -27.15
N VAL A 158 -2.75 -19.28 -27.06
CA VAL A 158 -3.27 -18.53 -28.22
C VAL A 158 -2.23 -17.54 -28.75
N SER A 159 -1.54 -16.82 -27.86
CA SER A 159 -0.45 -15.91 -28.19
C SER A 159 0.72 -16.63 -28.88
N ASP A 160 1.10 -17.82 -28.42
CA ASP A 160 2.16 -18.62 -29.05
C ASP A 160 1.78 -19.11 -30.45
N ARG A 161 0.53 -19.52 -30.66
CA ARG A 161 0.02 -19.88 -32.00
C ARG A 161 0.03 -18.68 -32.94
N LEU A 162 -0.42 -17.52 -32.48
CA LEU A 162 -0.39 -16.26 -33.25
C LEU A 162 1.05 -15.84 -33.58
N ASN A 163 1.96 -15.89 -32.62
CA ASN A 163 3.38 -15.60 -32.82
C ASN A 163 4.01 -16.51 -33.86
N THR A 164 3.64 -17.79 -33.87
CA THR A 164 4.12 -18.76 -34.86
C THR A 164 3.62 -18.43 -36.27
N ILE A 165 2.34 -18.09 -36.41
CA ILE A 165 1.75 -17.67 -37.69
C ILE A 165 2.44 -16.39 -38.19
N THR A 166 2.60 -15.38 -37.34
CA THR A 166 3.25 -14.11 -37.70
C THR A 166 4.71 -14.33 -38.12
N LYS A 167 5.48 -15.17 -37.40
CA LYS A 167 6.85 -15.53 -37.79
C LYS A 167 6.92 -16.23 -39.14
N ASN A 168 5.96 -17.11 -39.44
CA ASN A 168 5.90 -17.79 -40.73
C ASN A 168 5.62 -16.82 -41.89
N VAL A 169 4.72 -15.85 -41.69
CA VAL A 169 4.45 -14.78 -42.66
C VAL A 169 5.67 -13.86 -42.83
N GLU A 170 6.33 -13.45 -41.74
CA GLU A 170 7.57 -12.64 -41.81
C GLU A 170 8.68 -13.37 -42.57
N THR A 171 8.83 -14.69 -42.35
CA THR A 171 9.82 -15.50 -43.05
C THR A 171 9.53 -15.59 -44.54
N GLN A 172 8.26 -15.74 -44.93
CA GLN A 172 7.87 -15.70 -46.34
C GLN A 172 8.16 -14.34 -47.00
N VAL A 173 7.83 -13.24 -46.33
CA VAL A 173 8.10 -11.88 -46.84
C VAL A 173 9.61 -11.63 -46.96
N LYS A 174 10.41 -12.03 -45.97
CA LYS A 174 11.88 -11.92 -46.04
C LYS A 174 12.46 -12.76 -47.18
N THR A 175 11.96 -13.97 -47.39
CA THR A 175 12.39 -14.86 -48.48
C THR A 175 12.07 -14.25 -49.84
N GLN A 176 10.87 -13.66 -50.01
CA GLN A 176 10.51 -12.94 -51.23
C GLN A 176 11.33 -11.67 -51.43
N ALA A 177 11.59 -10.89 -50.38
CA ALA A 177 12.43 -9.69 -50.44
C ALA A 177 13.89 -10.02 -50.80
N SER A 178 14.43 -11.13 -50.27
CA SER A 178 15.78 -11.60 -50.64
C SER A 178 15.89 -12.03 -52.10
N ALA A 179 14.78 -12.44 -52.73
CA ALA A 179 14.74 -12.78 -54.15
C ALA A 179 14.88 -11.55 -55.08
N TYR A 180 14.65 -10.33 -54.57
CA TYR A 180 14.84 -9.08 -55.32
C TYR A 180 16.29 -8.58 -55.36
N GLY A 181 17.17 -9.10 -54.49
CA GLY A 181 18.63 -8.83 -54.54
C GLY A 181 19.09 -7.43 -54.11
N ASP A 182 18.18 -6.53 -53.71
CA ASP A 182 18.50 -5.17 -53.26
C ASP A 182 18.56 -5.08 -51.70
N PRO A 183 19.73 -4.79 -51.11
CA PRO A 183 19.88 -4.68 -49.66
C PRO A 183 19.05 -3.55 -49.02
N VAL A 184 18.68 -2.51 -49.78
CA VAL A 184 17.85 -1.40 -49.29
C VAL A 184 16.39 -1.84 -49.10
N VAL A 185 15.88 -2.69 -49.99
CA VAL A 185 14.52 -3.23 -49.91
C VAL A 185 14.37 -4.18 -48.73
N LEU A 186 15.40 -4.99 -48.46
CA LEU A 186 15.47 -5.86 -47.29
C LEU A 186 15.48 -5.05 -45.98
N GLU A 187 16.30 -4.01 -45.88
CA GLU A 187 16.33 -3.16 -44.68
C GLU A 187 14.98 -2.45 -44.47
N ALA A 188 14.37 -1.92 -45.53
CA ALA A 188 13.06 -1.27 -45.45
C ALA A 188 11.95 -2.23 -45.00
N ALA A 189 11.98 -3.48 -45.47
CA ALA A 189 11.04 -4.51 -45.04
C ALA A 189 11.21 -4.89 -43.56
N GLU A 190 12.46 -5.00 -43.08
CA GLU A 190 12.76 -5.26 -41.67
C GLU A 190 12.34 -4.11 -40.75
N VAL A 191 12.56 -2.86 -41.19
CA VAL A 191 12.10 -1.67 -40.45
C VAL A 191 10.58 -1.64 -40.38
N LYS A 192 9.89 -1.90 -41.50
CA LYS A 192 8.43 -1.92 -41.54
C LYS A 192 7.85 -2.98 -40.60
N ALA A 193 8.35 -4.21 -40.66
CA ALA A 193 7.90 -5.29 -39.78
C ALA A 193 8.19 -4.99 -38.29
N GLY A 194 9.37 -4.44 -37.99
CA GLY A 194 9.73 -4.01 -36.64
C GLY A 194 8.79 -2.93 -36.11
N MET A 195 8.53 -1.88 -36.90
CA MET A 195 7.61 -0.81 -36.51
C MET A 195 6.16 -1.29 -36.34
N THR A 196 5.66 -2.16 -37.23
CA THR A 196 4.30 -2.72 -37.10
C THR A 196 4.11 -3.49 -35.79
N ARG A 197 5.12 -4.26 -35.34
CA ARG A 197 5.06 -4.97 -34.05
C ARG A 197 5.05 -4.01 -32.86
N LEU A 198 5.86 -2.95 -32.92
CA LEU A 198 5.87 -1.91 -31.88
C LEU A 198 4.54 -1.16 -31.83
N ASP A 199 3.98 -0.79 -32.98
CA ASP A 199 2.68 -0.12 -33.06
C ASP A 199 1.56 -0.99 -32.47
N GLN A 200 1.61 -2.30 -32.73
CA GLN A 200 0.67 -3.25 -32.13
C GLN A 200 0.82 -3.30 -30.60
N ALA A 201 2.04 -3.45 -30.07
CA ALA A 201 2.29 -3.47 -28.63
C ALA A 201 1.83 -2.17 -27.94
N VAL A 202 2.03 -1.03 -28.58
CA VAL A 202 1.55 0.27 -28.08
C VAL A 202 0.02 0.37 -28.13
N ALA A 203 -0.61 -0.12 -29.21
CA ALA A 203 -2.06 -0.11 -29.34
C ALA A 203 -2.73 -0.98 -28.27
N GLU A 204 -2.23 -2.19 -28.04
CA GLU A 204 -2.71 -3.10 -26.99
C GLU A 204 -2.57 -2.47 -25.60
N ALA A 205 -1.40 -1.87 -25.31
CA ALA A 205 -1.19 -1.16 -24.05
C ALA A 205 -2.15 0.03 -23.89
N ARG A 206 -2.41 0.79 -24.94
CA ARG A 206 -3.40 1.89 -24.91
C ARG A 206 -4.79 1.39 -24.62
N THR A 207 -5.23 0.30 -25.25
CA THR A 207 -6.55 -0.30 -24.96
C THR A 207 -6.66 -0.75 -23.49
N ALA A 208 -5.61 -1.33 -22.93
CA ALA A 208 -5.58 -1.70 -21.51
C ALA A 208 -5.69 -0.47 -20.59
N LEU A 209 -5.00 0.63 -20.93
CA LEU A 209 -5.09 1.89 -20.16
C LEU A 209 -6.43 2.59 -20.34
N GLU A 210 -7.03 2.56 -21.53
CA GLU A 210 -8.37 3.09 -21.79
C GLU A 210 -9.43 2.42 -20.91
N ALA A 211 -9.29 1.13 -20.63
CA ALA A 211 -10.17 0.41 -19.70
C ALA A 211 -10.05 0.89 -18.23
N LEU A 212 -8.90 1.47 -17.85
CA LEU A 212 -8.69 2.04 -16.51
C LEU A 212 -9.11 3.51 -16.40
N SER A 213 -9.24 4.21 -17.53
CA SER A 213 -9.58 5.64 -17.57
C SER A 213 -10.86 6.01 -16.78
N PRO A 214 -11.98 5.27 -16.88
CA PRO A 214 -13.17 5.57 -16.07
C PRO A 214 -12.92 5.50 -14.56
N GLN A 215 -12.06 4.59 -14.11
CA GLN A 215 -11.70 4.46 -12.69
C GLN A 215 -10.85 5.64 -12.22
N VAL A 216 -9.91 6.11 -13.06
CA VAL A 216 -9.12 7.31 -12.80
C VAL A 216 -10.03 8.54 -12.66
N VAL A 217 -10.92 8.75 -13.62
CA VAL A 217 -11.86 9.89 -13.63
C VAL A 217 -12.78 9.85 -12.40
N SER A 218 -13.33 8.67 -12.08
CA SER A 218 -14.18 8.48 -10.90
C SER A 218 -13.44 8.79 -9.59
N LEU A 219 -12.22 8.31 -9.44
CA LEU A 219 -11.39 8.58 -8.26
C LEU A 219 -11.09 10.08 -8.11
N VAL A 220 -10.73 10.74 -9.21
CA VAL A 220 -10.48 12.19 -9.21
C VAL A 220 -11.73 12.97 -8.81
N GLY A 221 -12.91 12.64 -9.37
CA GLY A 221 -14.17 13.32 -9.01
C GLY A 221 -14.57 13.12 -7.54
N ARG A 222 -14.36 11.92 -6.99
CA ARG A 222 -14.58 11.66 -5.56
C ARG A 222 -13.56 12.39 -4.69
N PHE A 223 -12.30 12.47 -5.12
CA PHE A 223 -11.25 13.22 -4.45
C PHE A 223 -11.55 14.72 -4.42
N GLU A 224 -11.97 15.32 -5.54
CA GLU A 224 -12.35 16.73 -5.60
C GLU A 224 -13.52 17.04 -4.66
N THR A 225 -14.54 16.17 -4.65
CA THR A 225 -15.67 16.28 -3.74
C THR A 225 -15.21 16.23 -2.29
N TYR A 226 -14.34 15.27 -1.93
CA TYR A 226 -13.78 15.17 -0.60
C TYR A 226 -12.91 16.37 -0.24
N ARG A 227 -12.06 16.84 -1.14
CA ARG A 227 -11.22 18.04 -0.95
C ARG A 227 -12.07 19.26 -0.65
N ASN A 228 -13.19 19.43 -1.35
CA ASN A 228 -14.10 20.56 -1.14
C ASN A 228 -14.79 20.56 0.23
N THR A 229 -14.79 19.44 0.98
CA THR A 229 -15.32 19.41 2.36
C THR A 229 -14.34 19.93 3.40
N GLU A 230 -13.06 20.16 3.07
CA GLU A 230 -12.03 20.50 4.07
C GLU A 230 -12.39 21.72 4.92
N ALA A 231 -12.90 22.79 4.29
CA ALA A 231 -13.32 23.98 5.01
C ALA A 231 -14.45 23.68 6.01
N ALA A 232 -15.43 22.86 5.60
CA ALA A 232 -16.54 22.46 6.47
C ALA A 232 -16.06 21.63 7.67
N SER A 233 -15.10 20.71 7.47
CA SER A 233 -14.53 19.90 8.55
C SER A 233 -13.75 20.75 9.54
N VAL A 234 -13.02 21.76 9.07
CA VAL A 234 -12.34 22.74 9.94
C VAL A 234 -13.35 23.57 10.74
N THR A 235 -14.42 24.06 10.09
CA THR A 235 -15.49 24.79 10.78
C THR A 235 -16.20 23.91 11.82
N ALA A 236 -16.44 22.63 11.52
CA ALA A 236 -17.03 21.69 12.47
C ALA A 236 -16.13 21.47 13.70
N LEU A 237 -14.82 21.30 13.52
CA LEU A 237 -13.86 21.20 14.62
C LEU A 237 -13.82 22.46 15.49
N GLN A 238 -13.87 23.64 14.86
CA GLN A 238 -13.92 24.92 15.59
C GLN A 238 -15.23 25.08 16.37
N ALA A 239 -16.35 24.70 15.78
CA ALA A 239 -17.65 24.73 16.44
C ALA A 239 -17.68 23.78 17.65
N LEU A 240 -17.14 22.57 17.52
CA LEU A 240 -17.01 21.62 18.62
C LEU A 240 -16.08 22.15 19.73
N ALA A 241 -14.99 22.82 19.38
CA ALA A 241 -14.12 23.47 20.35
C ALA A 241 -14.85 24.59 21.13
N ALA A 242 -15.62 25.42 20.44
CA ALA A 242 -16.42 26.46 21.09
C ALA A 242 -17.51 25.87 21.99
N GLN A 243 -18.22 24.84 21.52
CA GLN A 243 -19.23 24.12 22.30
C GLN A 243 -18.61 23.48 23.55
N GLY A 244 -17.54 22.70 23.40
CA GLY A 244 -16.87 22.04 24.52
C GLY A 244 -16.30 23.02 25.55
N SER A 245 -15.87 24.22 25.12
CA SER A 245 -15.37 25.24 26.04
C SER A 245 -16.48 25.87 26.90
N MET A 246 -17.70 25.99 26.38
CA MET A 246 -18.83 26.64 27.06
C MET A 246 -19.80 25.65 27.73
N ALA A 247 -19.66 24.36 27.44
CA ALA A 247 -20.55 23.32 27.92
C ALA A 247 -20.45 23.08 29.44
N ASP A 248 -21.58 22.68 30.01
CA ASP A 248 -21.67 22.03 31.32
C ASP A 248 -21.28 20.55 31.22
N LEU A 249 -21.37 19.79 32.32
CA LEU A 249 -20.98 18.39 32.34
C LEU A 249 -21.71 17.54 31.30
N GLN A 250 -23.02 17.77 31.12
CA GLN A 250 -23.84 17.04 30.14
C GLN A 250 -23.50 17.45 28.70
N GLY A 251 -23.28 18.75 28.46
CA GLY A 251 -22.89 19.27 27.15
C GLY A 251 -21.51 18.81 26.70
N ILE A 252 -20.56 18.58 27.62
CA ILE A 252 -19.23 18.06 27.28
C ILE A 252 -19.33 16.63 26.76
N GLU A 253 -20.19 15.78 27.34
CA GLU A 253 -20.38 14.41 26.86
C GLU A 253 -20.93 14.39 25.43
N ALA A 254 -21.92 15.24 25.15
CA ALA A 254 -22.45 15.40 23.79
C ALA A 254 -21.36 15.90 22.81
N ALA A 255 -20.53 16.86 23.22
CA ALA A 255 -19.45 17.38 22.39
C ALA A 255 -18.34 16.34 22.13
N LEU A 256 -18.03 15.48 23.11
CA LEU A 256 -17.09 14.36 22.97
C LEU A 256 -17.59 13.31 21.97
N LEU A 257 -18.87 12.94 22.03
CA LEU A 257 -19.48 12.02 21.07
C LEU A 257 -19.47 12.62 19.66
N ALA A 258 -19.83 13.89 19.51
CA ALA A 258 -19.81 14.57 18.21
C ALA A 258 -18.38 14.69 17.62
N ALA A 259 -17.35 14.88 18.47
CA ALA A 259 -15.95 14.84 18.05
C ALA A 259 -15.51 13.45 17.58
N ALA A 260 -15.98 12.38 18.24
CA ALA A 260 -15.72 11.01 17.82
C ALA A 260 -16.40 10.67 16.49
N ASP A 261 -17.66 11.10 16.30
CA ASP A 261 -18.39 10.91 15.05
C ASP A 261 -17.72 11.62 13.87
N LEU A 262 -17.30 12.87 14.06
CA LEU A 262 -16.55 13.62 13.04
C LEU A 262 -15.23 12.92 12.67
N SER A 263 -14.52 12.40 13.67
CA SER A 263 -13.30 11.62 13.48
C SER A 263 -13.55 10.34 12.65
N HIS A 264 -14.62 9.62 12.95
CA HIS A 264 -15.01 8.42 12.21
C HIS A 264 -15.36 8.73 10.75
N GLN A 265 -16.16 9.78 10.50
CA GLN A 265 -16.57 10.18 9.15
C GLN A 265 -15.37 10.61 8.28
N GLU A 266 -14.51 11.46 8.84
CA GLU A 266 -13.31 11.95 8.14
C GLU A 266 -12.32 10.81 7.86
N SER A 267 -12.09 9.95 8.84
CA SER A 267 -11.16 8.82 8.71
C SER A 267 -11.67 7.75 7.74
N GLY A 268 -12.97 7.45 7.76
CA GLY A 268 -13.60 6.48 6.87
C GLY A 268 -13.50 6.92 5.41
N THR A 269 -13.89 8.17 5.13
CA THR A 269 -13.84 8.72 3.76
C THR A 269 -12.41 8.78 3.23
N ALA A 270 -11.46 9.26 4.04
CA ALA A 270 -10.05 9.32 3.68
C ALA A 270 -9.46 7.93 3.40
N SER A 271 -9.76 6.94 4.26
CA SER A 271 -9.21 5.59 4.13
C SER A 271 -9.74 4.89 2.88
N THR A 272 -11.02 5.02 2.57
CA THR A 272 -11.61 4.47 1.34
C THR A 272 -10.95 5.06 0.09
N LEU A 273 -10.78 6.38 0.02
CA LEU A 273 -10.11 7.04 -1.10
C LEU A 273 -8.64 6.63 -1.24
N ALA A 274 -7.91 6.54 -0.13
CA ALA A 274 -6.51 6.11 -0.13
C ALA A 274 -6.38 4.64 -0.62
N MET A 275 -7.28 3.75 -0.20
CA MET A 275 -7.30 2.36 -0.68
C MET A 275 -7.62 2.27 -2.17
N ASP A 276 -8.62 3.02 -2.64
CA ASP A 276 -8.98 3.07 -4.06
C ASP A 276 -7.83 3.60 -4.92
N ALA A 277 -7.15 4.65 -4.44
CA ALA A 277 -5.95 5.18 -5.06
C ALA A 277 -4.82 4.13 -5.13
N ARG A 278 -4.53 3.45 -4.01
CA ARG A 278 -3.51 2.40 -3.97
C ARG A 278 -3.83 1.25 -4.93
N ARG A 279 -5.09 0.82 -5.00
CA ARG A 279 -5.56 -0.22 -5.93
C ARG A 279 -5.32 0.22 -7.37
N LEU A 280 -5.75 1.41 -7.74
CA LEU A 280 -5.61 1.92 -9.11
C LEU A 280 -4.15 2.14 -9.49
N ARG A 281 -3.32 2.64 -8.57
CA ARG A 281 -1.87 2.77 -8.78
C ARG A 281 -1.24 1.41 -9.09
N SER A 282 -1.68 0.35 -8.41
CA SER A 282 -1.19 -1.01 -8.65
C SER A 282 -1.63 -1.54 -10.01
N GLN A 283 -2.87 -1.26 -10.43
CA GLN A 283 -3.37 -1.63 -11.76
C GLN A 283 -2.63 -0.89 -12.89
N LEU A 284 -2.35 0.41 -12.71
CA LEU A 284 -1.57 1.20 -13.66
C LEU A 284 -0.12 0.71 -13.75
N ALA A 285 0.50 0.40 -12.60
CA ALA A 285 1.85 -0.17 -12.56
C ALA A 285 1.89 -1.53 -13.29
N ARG A 286 0.88 -2.37 -13.08
CA ARG A 286 0.79 -3.65 -13.76
C ARG A 286 0.65 -3.50 -15.28
N ALA A 287 -0.22 -2.60 -15.74
CA ALA A 287 -0.37 -2.32 -17.17
C ALA A 287 0.95 -1.84 -17.81
N GLN A 288 1.73 -1.02 -17.09
CA GLN A 288 3.05 -0.57 -17.55
C GLN A 288 4.10 -1.70 -17.54
N GLU A 289 4.05 -2.60 -16.57
CA GLU A 289 4.92 -3.79 -16.54
C GLU A 289 4.59 -4.73 -17.69
N ASP A 290 3.31 -4.98 -17.96
CA ASP A 290 2.87 -5.83 -19.07
C ASP A 290 3.27 -5.21 -20.44
N TYR A 291 3.16 -3.88 -20.58
CA TYR A 291 3.69 -3.16 -21.74
C TYR A 291 5.22 -3.26 -21.85
N ALA A 292 5.96 -3.05 -20.75
CA ALA A 292 7.41 -3.19 -20.77
C ALA A 292 7.84 -4.61 -21.15
N ALA A 293 7.12 -5.63 -20.66
CA ALA A 293 7.34 -7.03 -20.98
C ALA A 293 7.07 -7.33 -22.47
N SER A 294 6.02 -6.75 -23.07
CA SER A 294 5.72 -6.93 -24.49
C SER A 294 6.78 -6.33 -25.42
N LEU A 295 7.55 -5.34 -24.94
CA LEU A 295 8.67 -4.76 -25.68
C LEU A 295 9.99 -5.53 -25.54
N VAL A 296 10.12 -6.45 -24.58
CA VAL A 296 11.36 -7.22 -24.35
C VAL A 296 11.82 -7.97 -25.61
N PRO A 297 10.94 -8.69 -26.36
CA PRO A 297 11.33 -9.36 -27.60
C PRO A 297 11.85 -8.41 -28.70
N HIS A 298 11.60 -7.11 -28.57
CA HIS A 298 11.95 -6.08 -29.54
C HIS A 298 13.11 -5.18 -29.08
N ARG A 299 13.76 -5.50 -27.95
CA ARG A 299 14.81 -4.67 -27.35
C ARG A 299 15.95 -4.32 -28.31
N GLU A 300 16.44 -5.30 -29.08
CA GLU A 300 17.54 -5.07 -30.04
C GLU A 300 17.14 -4.12 -31.16
N PHE A 301 15.91 -4.26 -31.68
CA PHE A 301 15.38 -3.37 -32.71
C PHE A 301 15.21 -1.94 -32.18
N ILE A 302 14.66 -1.79 -30.98
CA ILE A 302 14.47 -0.51 -30.28
C ILE A 302 15.84 0.17 -30.08
N GLN A 303 16.83 -0.56 -29.55
CA GLN A 303 18.19 -0.02 -29.32
C GLN A 303 18.88 0.37 -30.62
N LYS A 304 18.89 -0.50 -31.63
CA LYS A 304 19.54 -0.25 -32.94
C LYS A 304 18.97 0.99 -33.63
N ARG A 305 17.71 1.33 -33.38
CA ARG A 305 17.01 2.47 -33.99
C ARG A 305 16.89 3.69 -33.07
N GLY A 306 17.48 3.66 -31.88
CA GLY A 306 17.47 4.79 -30.94
C GLY A 306 16.08 5.13 -30.41
N LEU A 307 15.15 4.18 -30.39
CA LEU A 307 13.81 4.35 -29.86
C LEU A 307 13.83 4.23 -28.33
N LEU A 308 12.92 4.94 -27.66
CA LEU A 308 12.78 4.90 -26.21
C LEU A 308 11.54 4.09 -25.82
N MET A 309 11.69 3.22 -24.82
CA MET A 309 10.55 2.60 -24.14
C MET A 309 9.92 3.67 -23.25
N GLY A 310 8.84 4.30 -23.72
CA GLY A 310 8.11 5.30 -22.95
C GLY A 310 7.43 4.70 -21.73
N ASP A 311 7.22 5.50 -20.69
CA ASP A 311 6.31 5.16 -19.60
C ASP A 311 4.96 5.82 -19.89
N LEU A 312 3.94 5.00 -20.06
CA LEU A 312 2.61 5.40 -20.49
C LEU A 312 1.74 5.91 -19.34
N VAL A 313 2.18 5.76 -18.09
CA VAL A 313 1.34 5.98 -16.89
C VAL A 313 1.99 6.86 -15.82
N VAL A 314 3.14 7.47 -16.08
CA VAL A 314 3.85 8.32 -15.08
C VAL A 314 2.92 9.39 -14.49
N GLY A 315 2.13 10.05 -15.33
CA GLY A 315 1.26 11.16 -14.93
C GLY A 315 0.14 10.68 -14.01
N GLU A 316 -0.59 9.66 -14.44
CA GLU A 316 -1.71 9.05 -13.73
C GLU A 316 -1.24 8.44 -12.40
N ARG A 317 -0.10 7.74 -12.40
CA ARG A 317 0.48 7.18 -11.16
C ARG A 317 0.85 8.27 -10.16
N LYS A 318 1.51 9.34 -10.59
CA LYS A 318 1.86 10.47 -9.71
C LYS A 318 0.61 11.17 -9.17
N MET A 319 -0.40 11.34 -10.00
CA MET A 319 -1.67 11.94 -9.58
C MET A 319 -2.36 11.09 -8.51
N VAL A 320 -2.49 9.78 -8.75
CA VAL A 320 -3.13 8.84 -7.82
C VAL A 320 -2.34 8.73 -6.51
N GLU A 321 -1.01 8.72 -6.58
CA GLU A 321 -0.13 8.79 -5.40
C GLU A 321 -0.32 10.11 -4.62
N GLY A 322 -0.50 11.23 -5.32
CA GLY A 322 -0.85 12.52 -4.71
C GLY A 322 -2.18 12.48 -3.96
N ILE A 323 -3.19 11.78 -4.49
CA ILE A 323 -4.48 11.56 -3.82
C ILE A 323 -4.29 10.72 -2.55
N GLU A 324 -3.56 9.60 -2.63
CA GLU A 324 -3.24 8.77 -1.46
C GLU A 324 -2.53 9.59 -0.37
N GLY A 325 -1.47 10.31 -0.74
CA GLY A 325 -0.70 11.15 0.17
C GLY A 325 -1.53 12.26 0.82
N TYR A 326 -2.41 12.90 0.05
CA TYR A 326 -3.33 13.92 0.57
C TYR A 326 -4.31 13.33 1.59
N CYS A 327 -4.96 12.21 1.26
CA CYS A 327 -5.93 11.56 2.14
C CYS A 327 -5.30 11.16 3.47
N GLU A 328 -4.11 10.57 3.44
CA GLU A 328 -3.37 10.21 4.67
C GLU A 328 -2.93 11.43 5.48
N ALA A 329 -2.45 12.49 4.81
CA ALA A 329 -2.08 13.73 5.48
C ALA A 329 -3.28 14.41 6.16
N ARG A 330 -4.43 14.50 5.47
CA ARG A 330 -5.66 15.07 6.02
C ARG A 330 -6.19 14.23 7.18
N LYS A 331 -6.27 12.90 7.03
CA LYS A 331 -6.66 11.98 8.10
C LYS A 331 -5.81 12.20 9.36
N ARG A 332 -4.49 12.22 9.21
CA ARG A 332 -3.56 12.47 10.33
C ARG A 332 -3.83 13.82 10.99
N LYS A 333 -3.95 14.89 10.20
CA LYS A 333 -4.22 16.25 10.70
C LYS A 333 -5.54 16.31 11.47
N THR A 334 -6.61 15.72 10.94
CA THR A 334 -7.92 15.66 11.59
C THR A 334 -7.84 14.88 12.90
N LEU A 335 -7.27 13.67 12.88
CA LEU A 335 -7.13 12.84 14.07
C LEU A 335 -6.34 13.53 15.18
N THR A 336 -5.18 14.10 14.86
CA THR A 336 -4.39 14.87 15.83
C THR A 336 -5.16 16.08 16.37
N THR A 337 -5.99 16.72 15.55
CA THR A 337 -6.82 17.85 16.00
C THR A 337 -7.94 17.38 16.93
N VAL A 338 -8.62 16.28 16.60
CA VAL A 338 -9.65 15.68 17.45
C VAL A 338 -9.07 15.17 18.77
N GLU A 339 -7.91 14.53 18.76
CA GLU A 339 -7.21 14.08 19.97
C GLU A 339 -6.96 15.24 20.94
N ARG A 340 -6.44 16.37 20.42
CA ARG A 340 -6.23 17.59 21.21
C ARG A 340 -7.54 18.17 21.74
N LEU A 341 -8.58 18.17 20.91
CA LEU A 341 -9.91 18.65 21.27
C LEU A 341 -10.52 17.82 22.41
N VAL A 342 -10.51 16.50 22.27
CA VAL A 342 -11.01 15.54 23.26
C VAL A 342 -10.23 15.68 24.57
N GLU A 343 -8.91 15.84 24.51
CA GLU A 343 -8.09 16.08 25.70
C GLU A 343 -8.47 17.39 26.40
N GLY A 344 -8.66 18.48 25.65
CA GLY A 344 -9.15 19.75 26.21
C GLY A 344 -10.54 19.64 26.85
N MET A 345 -11.46 18.90 26.22
CA MET A 345 -12.80 18.63 26.77
C MET A 345 -12.73 17.78 28.05
N LYS A 346 -11.84 16.77 28.13
CA LYS A 346 -11.60 16.00 29.35
C LYS A 346 -11.09 16.86 30.49
N GLN A 347 -10.10 17.73 30.22
CA GLN A 347 -9.58 18.67 31.21
C GLN A 347 -10.65 19.64 31.69
N ARG A 348 -11.51 20.13 30.78
CA ARG A 348 -12.66 20.97 31.15
C ARG A 348 -13.66 20.22 32.03
N ARG A 349 -13.97 18.96 31.70
CA ARG A 349 -14.85 18.10 32.50
C ARG A 349 -14.29 17.91 33.91
N GLU A 350 -13.01 17.59 34.03
CA GLU A 350 -12.33 17.45 35.31
C GLU A 350 -12.35 18.76 36.12
N ALA A 351 -12.15 19.90 35.45
CA ALA A 351 -12.25 21.22 36.09
C ALA A 351 -13.68 21.52 36.59
N LEU A 352 -14.72 21.14 35.85
CA LEU A 352 -16.12 21.28 36.29
C LEU A 352 -16.41 20.39 37.51
N ILE A 353 -15.99 19.12 37.47
CA ILE A 353 -16.11 18.21 38.62
C ILE A 353 -15.40 18.79 39.84
N ALA A 354 -14.19 19.32 39.65
CA ALA A 354 -13.42 19.95 40.74
C ALA A 354 -14.09 21.23 41.27
N LEU A 355 -14.80 22.00 40.44
CA LEU A 355 -15.55 23.20 40.86
C LEU A 355 -16.77 22.85 41.72
N GLU A 356 -17.44 21.73 41.41
CA GLU A 356 -18.59 21.23 42.17
C GLU A 356 -18.19 20.45 43.44
N ALA A 357 -16.94 20.01 43.51
CA ALA A 357 -16.40 19.23 44.59
C ALA A 357 -16.07 20.04 45.86
N ASP A 358 -16.23 19.40 47.02
CA ASP A 358 -15.78 19.94 48.30
C ASP A 358 -14.24 20.08 48.36
N GLN A 359 -13.73 20.71 49.42
CA GLN A 359 -12.29 20.98 49.55
C GLN A 359 -11.44 19.71 49.72
N ALA A 360 -11.94 18.67 50.39
CA ALA A 360 -11.22 17.41 50.54
C ALA A 360 -11.13 16.67 49.20
N THR A 361 -12.22 16.65 48.44
CA THR A 361 -12.27 16.07 47.10
C THR A 361 -11.35 16.82 46.13
N ARG A 362 -11.32 18.16 46.17
CA ARG A 362 -10.36 18.96 45.39
C ARG A 362 -8.90 18.66 45.72
N GLN A 363 -8.59 18.46 46.99
CA GLN A 363 -7.24 18.09 47.42
C GLN A 363 -6.86 16.69 46.91
N ALA A 364 -7.77 15.72 47.00
CA ALA A 364 -7.56 14.38 46.46
C ALA A 364 -7.34 14.39 44.93
N LEU A 365 -8.10 15.19 44.18
CA LEU A 365 -7.90 15.37 42.73
C LEU A 365 -6.53 16.00 42.41
N ALA A 366 -6.11 17.00 43.19
CA ALA A 366 -4.79 17.62 43.02
C ALA A 366 -3.64 16.63 43.30
N ASP A 367 -3.80 15.79 44.33
CA ASP A 367 -2.83 14.75 44.68
C ASP A 367 -2.78 13.64 43.62
N GLU A 368 -3.92 13.21 43.08
CA GLU A 368 -4.00 12.24 41.99
C GLU A 368 -3.40 12.78 40.69
N ALA A 369 -3.69 14.04 40.33
CA ALA A 369 -3.10 14.70 39.18
C ALA A 369 -1.58 14.82 39.33
N PHE A 370 -1.09 15.15 40.52
CA PHE A 370 0.33 15.16 40.83
C PHE A 370 0.96 13.78 40.64
N LEU A 371 0.34 12.72 41.19
CA LEU A 371 0.84 11.36 41.08
C LEU A 371 0.85 10.87 39.63
N THR A 372 -0.22 11.12 38.89
CA THR A 372 -0.33 10.77 37.46
C THR A 372 0.75 11.47 36.64
N ALA A 373 0.93 12.78 36.83
CA ALA A 373 1.99 13.54 36.15
C ALA A 373 3.38 13.00 36.50
N SER A 374 3.61 12.67 37.77
CA SER A 374 4.87 12.08 38.23
C SER A 374 5.14 10.72 37.61
N GLN A 375 4.13 9.85 37.51
CA GLN A 375 4.26 8.52 36.92
C GLN A 375 4.49 8.59 35.41
N ARG A 376 3.74 9.42 34.68
CA ARG A 376 3.93 9.62 33.23
C ARG A 376 5.33 10.13 32.93
N PHE A 377 5.79 11.15 33.66
CA PHE A 377 7.13 11.68 33.50
C PHE A 377 8.21 10.64 33.78
N LEU A 378 8.07 9.87 34.87
CA LEU A 378 8.99 8.78 35.20
C LEU A 378 9.03 7.72 34.08
N SER A 379 7.88 7.34 33.53
CA SER A 379 7.79 6.39 32.41
C SER A 379 8.50 6.91 31.16
N ASP A 380 8.25 8.16 30.77
CA ASP A 380 8.87 8.80 29.62
C ASP A 380 10.39 8.89 29.78
N VAL A 381 10.85 9.30 30.97
CA VAL A 381 12.27 9.36 31.31
C VAL A 381 12.91 7.98 31.26
N THR A 382 12.24 6.96 31.80
CA THR A 382 12.75 5.58 31.81
C THR A 382 12.89 5.04 30.39
N THR A 383 11.89 5.32 29.54
CA THR A 383 11.91 4.94 28.11
C THR A 383 13.06 5.64 27.39
N ARG A 384 13.23 6.95 27.60
CA ARG A 384 14.32 7.73 27.01
C ARG A 384 15.70 7.26 27.49
N SER A 385 15.88 7.01 28.78
CA SER A 385 17.14 6.48 29.33
C SER A 385 17.45 5.09 28.75
N THR A 386 16.44 4.22 28.60
CA THR A 386 16.61 2.91 27.97
C THR A 386 17.06 3.05 26.51
N GLN A 387 16.38 3.89 25.71
CA GLN A 387 16.78 4.18 24.32
C GLN A 387 18.17 4.80 24.23
N LEU A 388 18.50 5.70 25.17
CA LEU A 388 19.80 6.35 25.25
C LEU A 388 20.95 5.35 25.42
N TRP A 389 20.72 4.22 26.09
CA TRP A 389 21.75 3.19 26.30
C TRP A 389 21.63 1.99 25.36
N GLN A 390 20.66 1.96 24.45
CA GLN A 390 20.61 0.96 23.37
C GLN A 390 21.83 1.07 22.45
N VAL A 391 22.32 -0.08 21.99
CA VAL A 391 23.45 -0.19 21.06
C VAL A 391 23.09 0.50 19.74
N ALA A 392 23.97 1.37 19.25
CA ALA A 392 23.74 2.07 17.99
C ALA A 392 23.78 1.11 16.79
N PRO A 393 22.98 1.37 15.73
CA PRO A 393 22.98 0.59 14.50
C PRO A 393 24.38 0.46 13.91
N LYS A 394 24.67 -0.66 13.24
CA LYS A 394 26.00 -0.96 12.68
C LYS A 394 25.97 -1.01 11.16
N SER A 395 27.07 -0.61 10.53
CA SER A 395 27.32 -0.85 9.10
C SER A 395 27.27 -2.34 8.80
N THR A 396 26.79 -2.67 7.60
CA THR A 396 26.63 -4.08 7.19
C THR A 396 27.98 -4.72 6.85
N VAL A 397 28.92 -3.94 6.32
CA VAL A 397 30.25 -4.40 5.90
C VAL A 397 31.24 -4.40 7.06
N LEU A 398 31.50 -3.24 7.67
CA LEU A 398 32.57 -3.09 8.67
C LEU A 398 32.13 -3.43 10.11
N LYS A 399 30.82 -3.66 10.33
CA LYS A 399 30.22 -3.94 11.65
C LYS A 399 30.52 -2.88 12.72
N LEU A 400 30.87 -1.67 12.29
CA LEU A 400 31.10 -0.51 13.14
C LEU A 400 29.78 0.26 13.34
N SER A 401 29.57 0.82 14.52
CA SER A 401 28.34 1.55 14.85
C SER A 401 28.31 2.94 14.23
N PHE A 402 27.14 3.38 13.76
CA PHE A 402 26.86 4.77 13.40
C PHE A 402 26.77 5.63 14.68
N LEU A 403 27.52 6.71 14.75
CA LEU A 403 27.75 7.46 15.99
C LEU A 403 27.10 8.84 16.01
N SER A 404 26.74 9.40 14.85
CA SER A 404 26.23 10.77 14.75
C SER A 404 24.87 10.92 15.41
N GLU A 405 23.93 10.01 15.14
CA GLU A 405 22.61 10.02 15.80
C GLU A 405 22.73 9.80 17.30
N LYS A 406 23.66 8.93 17.72
CA LYS A 406 23.91 8.66 19.14
C LYS A 406 24.40 9.90 19.87
N PHE A 407 25.22 10.73 19.22
CA PHE A 407 25.63 12.01 19.76
C PHE A 407 24.43 12.94 20.01
N ASP A 408 23.49 13.04 19.07
CA ASP A 408 22.31 13.91 19.21
C ASP A 408 21.39 13.44 20.33
N GLN A 409 21.21 12.13 20.48
CA GLN A 409 20.48 11.55 21.60
C GLN A 409 21.13 11.92 22.94
N MET A 410 22.45 11.81 23.04
CA MET A 410 23.21 12.18 24.24
C MET A 410 23.16 13.69 24.53
N GLU A 411 23.23 14.53 23.51
CA GLU A 411 23.14 15.98 23.66
C GLU A 411 21.74 16.44 24.06
N SER A 412 20.70 15.93 23.40
CA SER A 412 19.31 16.21 23.76
C SER A 412 18.97 15.73 25.17
N TYR A 413 19.57 14.64 25.64
CA TYR A 413 19.40 14.18 27.02
C TYR A 413 19.96 15.18 28.05
N LEU A 414 21.10 15.83 27.75
CA LEU A 414 21.68 16.85 28.63
C LEU A 414 20.87 18.15 28.67
N GLN A 415 20.02 18.43 27.68
CA GLN A 415 19.13 19.60 27.71
C GLN A 415 18.11 19.54 28.86
N PHE A 416 17.87 18.36 29.46
CA PHE A 416 17.01 18.20 30.63
C PHE A 416 17.70 18.53 31.96
N GLU A 417 19.03 18.71 31.98
CA GLU A 417 19.78 18.94 33.22
C GLU A 417 19.31 20.17 34.01
N PRO A 418 19.05 21.34 33.40
CA PRO A 418 18.50 22.49 34.11
C PRO A 418 17.09 22.24 34.68
N ALA A 419 16.26 21.49 33.94
CA ALA A 419 14.89 21.17 34.35
C ALA A 419 14.84 20.13 35.48
N CYS A 420 15.93 19.39 35.68
CA CYS A 420 16.10 18.38 36.72
C CYS A 420 17.01 18.83 37.87
N ALA A 421 17.29 20.13 37.98
CA ALA A 421 17.87 20.69 39.19
C ALA A 421 17.00 20.33 40.41
N PRO A 422 17.60 20.03 41.58
CA PRO A 422 16.84 19.75 42.78
C PRO A 422 15.84 20.88 43.09
N PRO A 423 14.58 20.56 43.44
CA PRO A 423 13.61 21.57 43.84
C PRO A 423 14.10 22.31 45.09
N ALA A 424 13.65 23.55 45.27
CA ALA A 424 13.90 24.30 46.50
C ALA A 424 13.37 23.52 47.71
N ALA A 425 14.03 23.69 48.87
CA ALA A 425 13.64 23.02 50.10
C ALA A 425 12.15 23.27 50.42
N GLY A 426 11.38 22.20 50.64
CA GLY A 426 9.95 22.26 50.93
C GLY A 426 9.03 22.35 49.70
N ALA A 427 9.57 22.45 48.48
CA ALA A 427 8.76 22.44 47.26
C ALA A 427 8.54 21.02 46.72
N ARG A 428 7.27 20.65 46.51
CA ARG A 428 6.89 19.38 45.86
C ARG A 428 6.94 19.56 44.34
N SER A 429 7.70 18.73 43.63
CA SER A 429 7.79 18.74 42.17
C SER A 429 7.39 17.38 41.60
N TRP A 430 6.41 17.35 40.69
CA TRP A 430 5.97 16.12 40.01
C TRP A 430 7.10 15.51 39.16
N ARG A 431 8.12 16.29 38.80
CA ARG A 431 9.27 15.82 38.03
C ARG A 431 10.28 15.03 38.85
N GLU A 432 10.25 15.14 40.17
CA GLU A 432 11.36 14.73 41.02
C GLU A 432 11.71 13.25 40.87
N ALA A 433 10.70 12.37 40.83
CA ALA A 433 10.90 10.94 40.66
C ALA A 433 11.68 10.60 39.37
N GLY A 434 11.31 11.20 38.23
CA GLY A 434 12.02 11.02 36.97
C GLY A 434 13.40 11.68 36.97
N CYS A 435 13.53 12.88 37.54
CA CYS A 435 14.79 13.61 37.59
C CYS A 435 15.85 12.94 38.49
N ILE A 436 15.47 12.17 39.51
CA ILE A 436 16.39 11.32 40.26
C ILE A 436 17.10 10.32 39.32
N ALA A 437 16.36 9.69 38.41
CA ALA A 437 16.94 8.76 37.43
C ALA A 437 17.87 9.50 36.45
N MET A 438 17.43 10.62 35.88
CA MET A 438 18.24 11.37 34.89
C MET A 438 19.54 11.93 35.47
N ARG A 439 19.51 12.44 36.71
CA ARG A 439 20.69 13.01 37.37
C ARG A 439 21.84 12.00 37.50
N ARG A 440 21.54 10.70 37.64
CA ARG A 440 22.55 9.64 37.65
C ARG A 440 23.22 9.49 36.28
N ASP A 441 22.44 9.62 35.21
CA ASP A 441 22.90 9.45 33.84
C ASP A 441 23.67 10.65 33.29
N PHE A 442 23.40 11.89 33.72
CA PHE A 442 24.05 13.08 33.16
C PHE A 442 25.59 13.02 33.20
N SER A 443 26.17 12.56 34.32
CA SER A 443 27.63 12.39 34.44
C SER A 443 28.17 11.36 33.45
N ARG A 444 27.45 10.24 33.26
CA ARG A 444 27.79 9.16 32.34
C ARG A 444 27.69 9.61 30.88
N VAL A 445 26.67 10.39 30.54
CA VAL A 445 26.48 10.99 29.22
C VAL A 445 27.60 11.98 28.90
N ARG A 446 27.97 12.84 29.87
CA ARG A 446 29.13 13.74 29.72
C ARG A 446 30.42 12.96 29.48
N SER A 447 30.68 11.93 30.29
CA SER A 447 31.85 11.05 30.13
C SER A 447 31.88 10.34 28.77
N TRP A 448 30.71 9.90 28.28
CA TRP A 448 30.62 9.26 26.97
C TRP A 448 31.01 10.23 25.86
N ARG A 449 30.51 11.47 25.90
CA ARG A 449 30.83 12.51 24.89
C ARG A 449 32.30 12.95 24.93
N THR A 450 32.88 13.10 26.12
CA THR A 450 34.24 13.65 26.27
C THR A 450 35.34 12.61 26.20
N SER A 451 35.06 11.34 26.50
CA SER A 451 36.07 10.30 26.64
C SER A 451 35.80 9.09 25.76
N THR A 452 34.60 8.52 25.81
CA THR A 452 34.28 7.29 25.07
C THR A 452 34.20 7.52 23.57
N LEU A 453 33.43 8.52 23.13
CA LEU A 453 33.23 8.80 21.71
C LEU A 453 34.54 9.14 20.99
N PRO A 454 35.43 10.02 21.49
CA PRO A 454 36.70 10.30 20.82
C PRO A 454 37.60 9.06 20.74
N GLY A 455 37.57 8.20 21.76
CA GLY A 455 38.27 6.91 21.74
C GLY A 455 37.71 5.97 20.67
N THR A 456 36.39 5.84 20.57
CA THR A 456 35.72 5.02 19.56
C THR A 456 35.98 5.53 18.14
N LEU A 457 35.93 6.85 17.91
CA LEU A 457 36.22 7.43 16.59
C LEU A 457 37.65 7.09 16.14
N ARG A 458 38.64 7.22 17.03
CA ARG A 458 40.04 6.86 16.72
C ARG A 458 40.20 5.38 16.37
N LEU A 459 39.58 4.49 17.15
CA LEU A 459 39.61 3.05 16.89
C LEU A 459 38.92 2.70 15.58
N ASN A 460 37.73 3.26 15.31
CA ASN A 460 36.99 3.01 14.10
C ASN A 460 37.73 3.51 12.85
N VAL A 461 38.36 4.69 12.90
CA VAL A 461 39.18 5.19 11.80
C VAL A 461 40.37 4.26 11.51
N ALA A 462 41.04 3.74 12.55
CA ALA A 462 42.11 2.76 12.36
C ALA A 462 41.61 1.47 11.69
N MET A 463 40.43 0.98 12.08
CA MET A 463 39.80 -0.19 11.47
C MET A 463 39.38 0.06 10.01
N MET A 464 38.78 1.21 9.70
CA MET A 464 38.43 1.59 8.33
C MET A 464 39.68 1.69 7.43
N ARG A 465 40.77 2.25 7.97
CA ARG A 465 42.06 2.34 7.26
C ARG A 465 42.62 0.95 6.94
N GLN A 466 42.51 0.00 7.88
CA GLN A 466 42.95 -1.38 7.67
C GLN A 466 42.10 -2.11 6.63
N ALA A 467 40.79 -1.83 6.57
CA ALA A 467 39.88 -2.43 5.61
C ALA A 467 40.07 -1.90 4.17
N GLY A 468 40.57 -0.68 4.00
CA GLY A 468 40.91 -0.09 2.70
C GLY A 468 39.72 0.29 1.81
N SER A 469 38.49 0.14 2.29
CA SER A 469 37.24 0.41 1.54
C SER A 469 36.76 1.87 1.60
N VAL A 470 37.44 2.73 2.36
CA VAL A 470 37.06 4.13 2.60
C VAL A 470 38.15 5.07 2.11
N PRO A 471 37.81 6.20 1.42
CA PRO A 471 38.80 7.19 0.99
C PRO A 471 39.64 7.75 2.15
N ALA A 472 40.96 7.79 1.97
CA ALA A 472 41.90 8.28 2.99
C ALA A 472 41.64 9.74 3.42
N ALA A 473 41.12 10.57 2.52
CA ALA A 473 40.78 11.96 2.81
C ALA A 473 39.67 12.08 3.87
N MET A 474 38.62 11.24 3.80
CA MET A 474 37.54 11.23 4.79
C MET A 474 38.05 10.80 6.17
N LEU A 475 38.94 9.81 6.22
CA LEU A 475 39.55 9.35 7.46
C LEU A 475 40.42 10.43 8.12
N ALA A 476 41.21 11.15 7.32
CA ALA A 476 42.02 12.28 7.80
C ALA A 476 41.14 13.43 8.32
N GLU A 477 39.99 13.68 7.68
CA GLU A 477 39.02 14.67 8.13
C GLU A 477 38.42 14.30 9.50
N VAL A 478 38.01 13.03 9.69
CA VAL A 478 37.52 12.55 11.00
C VAL A 478 38.58 12.75 12.10
N GLU A 479 39.85 12.42 11.84
CA GLU A 479 40.95 12.60 12.80
C GLU A 479 41.19 14.08 13.14
N THR A 480 41.15 14.94 12.13
CA THR A 480 41.31 16.40 12.28
C THR A 480 40.19 16.98 13.15
N LEU A 481 38.94 16.66 12.82
CA LEU A 481 37.76 17.11 13.57
C LEU A 481 37.75 16.56 15.00
N THR A 482 38.16 15.30 15.19
CA THR A 482 38.27 14.69 16.53
C THR A 482 39.33 15.38 17.37
N THR A 483 40.47 15.74 16.78
CA THR A 483 41.56 16.46 17.48
C THR A 483 41.17 17.91 17.80
N ALA A 484 40.39 18.54 16.93
CA ALA A 484 39.82 19.87 17.15
C ALA A 484 38.66 19.90 18.17
N GLY A 485 38.26 18.75 18.74
CA GLY A 485 37.14 18.64 19.68
C GLY A 485 35.76 18.78 19.03
N GLN A 486 35.67 18.77 17.70
CA GLN A 486 34.43 18.90 16.94
C GLN A 486 33.74 17.54 16.76
N PHE A 487 33.38 16.90 17.89
CA PHE A 487 32.95 15.49 17.90
C PHE A 487 31.68 15.18 17.10
N LYS A 488 30.72 16.12 17.02
CA LYS A 488 29.52 15.95 16.19
C LYS A 488 29.88 15.89 14.70
N ALA A 489 30.68 16.85 14.23
CA ALA A 489 31.14 16.88 12.85
C ALA A 489 31.96 15.63 12.53
N ALA A 490 32.87 15.24 13.42
CA ALA A 490 33.66 14.02 13.29
C ALA A 490 32.78 12.76 13.17
N ALA A 491 31.74 12.63 14.00
CA ALA A 491 30.80 11.52 13.94
C ALA A 491 29.96 11.51 12.66
N THR A 492 29.58 12.67 12.14
CA THR A 492 28.85 12.77 10.85
C THR A 492 29.72 12.34 9.67
N VAL A 493 30.98 12.80 9.61
CA VAL A 493 31.92 12.37 8.56
C VAL A 493 32.25 10.88 8.69
N HIS A 494 32.42 10.38 9.92
CA HIS A 494 32.59 8.96 10.21
C HIS A 494 31.39 8.12 9.69
N ASP A 495 30.16 8.56 9.93
CA ASP A 495 28.98 7.84 9.46
C ASP A 495 28.83 7.90 7.93
N ALA A 496 29.24 9.00 7.31
CA ALA A 496 29.32 9.09 5.85
C ALA A 496 30.37 8.10 5.29
N ALA A 497 31.54 8.01 5.91
CA ALA A 497 32.56 7.02 5.57
C ALA A 497 32.05 5.57 5.68
N LEU A 498 31.25 5.26 6.72
CA LEU A 498 30.62 3.95 6.84
C LEU A 498 29.61 3.67 5.73
N ARG A 499 28.81 4.65 5.32
CA ARG A 499 27.87 4.48 4.19
C ARG A 499 28.60 4.19 2.89
N VAL A 500 29.68 4.92 2.62
CA VAL A 500 30.54 4.67 1.45
C VAL A 500 31.07 3.23 1.47
N SER A 501 31.47 2.72 2.63
CA SER A 501 31.92 1.33 2.76
C SER A 501 30.81 0.30 2.53
N ASP A 502 29.56 0.66 2.82
CA ASP A 502 28.37 -0.17 2.57
C ASP A 502 27.86 -0.07 1.12
N GLY A 503 28.50 0.74 0.26
CA GLY A 503 28.12 0.94 -1.15
C GLY A 503 26.98 1.95 -1.35
N MET A 504 26.76 2.83 -0.37
CA MET A 504 25.79 3.95 -0.41
C MET A 504 26.52 5.29 -0.40
#